data_AF-A0A936VF19-F1
#
_entry.id   AF-A0A936VF19-F1
#
_cell.length_a   1.000
_cell.length_b   1.000
_cell.length_c   1.000
_cell.angle_alpha   90.00
_cell.angle_beta   90.00
_cell.angle_gamma   90.00
#
_symmetry.space_group_name_H-M   'P 1'
#
loop_
_entity.id
_entity.type
_entity.pdbx_description
1 polymer ?
#
loop_
_entity_poly.entity_id
_entity_poly.type
_entity_poly.pdbx_seq_one_letter_code
_entity_poly.pdbx_strand_id
1 'polypeptide(L)'
;MRSWSFPESEDFSVGGFYHQIFQVNTGQGNVYLANSTFILSNPLAMQELEVFRIDGERLNTNMKMIRTNSGLTGSIIFEYDFFSVVDHPERPIRLFSFDPEKKEFRFPVVLEDPKF
;
A
#
# COMPACT_ATOMS: atom_id res chain seq x y z
N MET A 1 -19.59 11.66 -23.69
CA MET A 1 -18.61 11.41 -22.61
C MET A 1 -18.77 9.97 -22.16
N ARG A 2 -17.73 9.14 -22.25
CA ARG A 2 -17.75 7.79 -21.67
C ARG A 2 -17.53 7.94 -20.16
N SER A 3 -18.55 7.62 -19.36
CA SER A 3 -18.40 7.49 -17.92
C SER A 3 -17.59 6.23 -17.64
N TRP A 4 -16.47 6.39 -16.96
CA TRP A 4 -15.75 5.28 -16.37
C TRP A 4 -16.52 4.81 -15.14
N SER A 5 -17.00 3.57 -15.15
CA SER A 5 -17.57 2.90 -13.97
C SER A 5 -16.60 1.81 -13.51
N PHE A 6 -16.33 1.78 -12.20
CA PHE A 6 -15.62 0.66 -11.59
C PHE A 6 -16.45 -0.62 -11.80
N PRO A 7 -15.84 -1.75 -12.19
CA PRO A 7 -16.56 -3.02 -12.16
C PRO A 7 -16.98 -3.28 -10.71
N GLU A 8 -18.28 -3.45 -10.48
CA GLU A 8 -18.79 -3.94 -9.20
C GLU A 8 -18.21 -5.35 -8.98
N SER A 9 -17.24 -5.47 -8.10
CA SER A 9 -16.95 -6.75 -7.46
C SER A 9 -17.95 -6.92 -6.32
N GLU A 10 -18.73 -8.00 -6.35
CA GLU A 10 -19.71 -8.38 -5.31
C GLU A 10 -19.09 -8.79 -3.97
N ASP A 11 -17.78 -8.64 -3.79
CA ASP A 11 -17.15 -8.80 -2.49
C ASP A 11 -17.18 -7.45 -1.79
N PHE A 12 -17.77 -7.39 -0.59
CA PHE A 12 -17.79 -6.23 0.30
C PHE A 12 -16.40 -5.57 0.34
N SER A 13 -16.15 -4.60 -0.55
CA SER A 13 -14.90 -3.87 -0.52
C SER A 13 -14.98 -3.01 0.71
N VAL A 14 -14.35 -3.47 1.79
CA VAL A 14 -14.10 -2.61 2.94
C VAL A 14 -13.47 -1.35 2.35
N GLY A 15 -14.13 -0.20 2.50
CA GLY A 15 -13.92 1.00 1.66
C GLY A 15 -12.53 1.58 1.79
N GLY A 16 -11.57 0.96 1.10
CA GLY A 16 -10.18 1.37 1.09
C GLY A 16 -9.99 2.59 0.21
N PHE A 17 -9.12 3.50 0.63
CA PHE A 17 -8.78 4.67 -0.15
C PHE A 17 -7.28 4.85 -0.26
N TYR A 18 -6.82 5.20 -1.46
CA TYR A 18 -5.42 5.54 -1.73
C TYR A 18 -5.11 6.94 -1.21
N HIS A 19 -4.01 7.08 -0.47
CA HIS A 19 -3.63 8.36 0.11
C HIS A 19 -2.15 8.73 -0.09
N GLN A 20 -1.32 7.82 -0.59
CA GLN A 20 0.03 8.14 -1.08
C GLN A 20 0.34 7.33 -2.34
N ILE A 21 1.06 7.93 -3.27
CA ILE A 21 1.62 7.24 -4.43
C ILE A 21 3.08 7.65 -4.56
N PHE A 22 3.98 6.68 -4.60
CA PHE A 22 5.40 6.90 -4.85
C PHE A 22 5.76 6.43 -6.25
N GLN A 23 6.52 7.22 -7.00
CA GLN A 23 7.02 6.82 -8.31
C GLN A 23 8.46 6.30 -8.18
N VAL A 24 8.72 5.15 -8.80
CA VAL A 24 10.04 4.52 -8.86
C VAL A 24 10.45 4.36 -10.32
N ASN A 25 11.54 5.02 -10.70
CA ASN A 25 12.10 4.87 -12.04
C ASN A 25 12.96 3.59 -12.09
N THR A 26 12.57 2.65 -12.94
CA THR A 26 13.29 1.40 -13.19
C THR A 26 13.86 1.38 -14.60
N GLY A 27 14.78 0.45 -14.88
CA GLY A 27 15.30 0.26 -16.24
C GLY A 27 14.23 -0.15 -17.27
N GLN A 28 13.07 -0.61 -16.81
CA GLN A 28 11.95 -1.05 -17.67
C GLN A 28 10.82 -0.01 -17.74
N GLY A 29 10.99 1.17 -17.14
CA GLY A 29 9.99 2.23 -17.07
C GLY A 29 9.59 2.60 -15.64
N ASN A 30 8.60 3.48 -15.54
CA ASN A 30 8.08 3.94 -14.25
C ASN A 30 7.17 2.88 -13.62
N VAL A 31 7.35 2.70 -12.33
CA VAL A 31 6.53 1.85 -11.48
C VAL A 31 6.01 2.72 -10.34
N TYR A 32 4.81 2.44 -9.88
CA TYR A 32 4.15 3.21 -8.83
C TYR A 32 3.87 2.31 -7.65
N LEU A 33 4.17 2.79 -6.45
CA LEU A 33 3.79 2.15 -5.19
C LEU A 33 2.63 2.95 -4.62
N ALA A 34 1.41 2.42 -4.66
CA ALA A 34 0.26 3.11 -4.10
C ALA A 34 -0.04 2.56 -2.70
N ASN A 35 -0.13 3.46 -1.74
CA ASN A 35 -0.51 3.17 -0.37
C ASN A 35 -2.01 3.41 -0.20
N SER A 36 -2.74 2.37 0.19
CA SER A 36 -4.16 2.41 0.55
C SER A 36 -4.35 2.13 2.04
N THR A 37 -5.38 2.74 2.62
CA THR A 37 -5.82 2.45 3.99
C THR A 37 -7.23 1.87 3.95
N PHE A 38 -7.46 0.85 4.78
CA PHE A 38 -8.76 0.22 5.00
C PHE A 38 -9.10 0.30 6.48
N ILE A 39 -10.36 0.66 6.78
CA ILE A 39 -10.89 0.67 8.15
C ILE A 39 -11.81 -0.54 8.26
N LEU A 40 -11.34 -1.60 8.92
CA LEU A 40 -12.05 -2.87 9.05
C LEU A 40 -13.04 -2.83 10.23
N SER A 41 -12.65 -2.19 11.33
CA SER A 41 -13.49 -1.92 12.49
C SER A 41 -12.95 -0.72 13.29
N ASN A 42 -13.51 -0.45 14.47
CA ASN A 42 -13.06 0.66 15.32
C ASN A 42 -11.58 0.52 15.76
N PRO A 43 -11.11 -0.63 16.29
CA PRO A 43 -9.69 -0.83 16.54
C PRO A 43 -8.92 -1.29 15.29
N LEU A 44 -9.53 -2.06 14.38
CA LEU A 44 -8.77 -2.74 13.33
C LEU A 44 -8.69 -1.90 12.05
N ALA A 45 -7.47 -1.51 11.71
CA ALA A 45 -7.14 -0.84 10.46
C ALA A 45 -6.04 -1.60 9.70
N MET A 46 -5.93 -1.31 8.41
CA MET A 46 -4.96 -1.96 7.52
C MET A 46 -4.39 -0.93 6.55
N GLN A 47 -3.10 -1.04 6.23
CA GLN A 47 -2.49 -0.38 5.08
C GLN A 47 -1.93 -1.41 4.11
N GLU A 48 -2.07 -1.13 2.83
CA GLU A 48 -1.49 -1.93 1.76
C GLU A 48 -0.65 -1.04 0.86
N LEU A 49 0.57 -1.50 0.55
CA LEU A 49 1.42 -0.93 -0.47
C LEU A 49 1.44 -1.86 -1.68
N GLU A 50 0.78 -1.47 -2.77
CA GLU A 50 0.67 -2.25 -4.00
C GLU A 50 1.50 -1.64 -5.15
N VAL A 51 2.11 -2.51 -5.96
CA VAL A 51 2.91 -2.17 -7.13
C VAL A 51 2.04 -2.10 -8.37
N PHE A 52 2.05 -0.93 -9.02
CA PHE A 52 1.37 -0.70 -10.27
C PHE A 52 2.34 -0.29 -11.38
N ARG A 53 1.97 -0.62 -12.61
CA ARG A 53 2.56 -0.04 -13.80
C ARG A 53 1.43 0.48 -14.70
N ILE A 54 1.70 1.59 -15.38
CA ILE A 54 0.79 2.13 -16.39
C ILE A 54 1.36 1.77 -17.76
N ASP A 55 0.68 0.86 -18.46
CA ASP A 55 1.05 0.35 -19.77
C ASP A 55 0.11 0.97 -20.83
N GLY A 56 0.46 2.17 -21.29
CA GLY A 56 -0.40 2.97 -22.16
C GLY A 56 -1.67 3.40 -21.43
N GLU A 57 -2.84 2.95 -21.89
CA GLU A 57 -4.14 3.24 -21.28
C GLU A 57 -4.58 2.17 -20.24
N ARG A 58 -3.68 1.24 -19.90
CA ARG A 58 -3.99 0.12 -18.99
C ARG A 58 -3.22 0.22 -17.68
N LEU A 59 -3.89 -0.09 -16.58
CA LEU A 59 -3.26 -0.34 -15.29
C LEU A 59 -2.86 -1.82 -15.20
N ASN A 60 -1.59 -2.08 -14.89
CA ASN A 60 -1.04 -3.41 -14.70
C ASN A 60 -0.69 -3.61 -13.22
N THR A 61 -1.48 -4.45 -12.55
CA THR A 61 -1.38 -4.77 -11.11
C THR A 61 -0.61 -6.07 -10.84
N ASN A 62 -0.19 -6.80 -11.88
CA ASN A 62 0.44 -8.11 -11.74
C ASN A 62 1.97 -8.05 -11.51
N MET A 63 2.48 -6.86 -11.19
CA MET A 63 3.92 -6.58 -11.10
C MET A 63 4.49 -7.05 -9.76
N LYS A 64 5.34 -8.08 -9.77
CA LYS A 64 6.03 -8.56 -8.56
C LYS A 64 7.41 -7.92 -8.42
N MET A 65 7.50 -6.78 -7.74
CA MET A 65 8.75 -6.00 -7.64
C MET A 65 9.23 -5.78 -6.20
N ILE A 66 8.45 -6.15 -5.19
CA ILE A 66 8.86 -6.05 -3.79
C ILE A 66 9.58 -7.34 -3.41
N ARG A 67 10.84 -7.22 -2.99
CA ARG A 67 11.64 -8.36 -2.52
C ARG A 67 11.42 -8.58 -1.03
N THR A 68 11.07 -9.80 -0.66
CA THR A 68 10.97 -10.28 0.72
C THR A 68 11.84 -11.52 0.90
N ASN A 69 11.95 -12.01 2.14
CA ASN A 69 12.64 -13.29 2.42
C ASN A 69 11.96 -14.50 1.74
N SER A 70 10.66 -14.43 1.46
CA SER A 70 9.89 -15.49 0.80
C SER A 70 9.85 -15.40 -0.73
N GLY A 71 10.36 -14.32 -1.32
CA GLY A 71 10.44 -14.14 -2.76
C GLY A 71 10.06 -12.75 -3.24
N LEU A 72 9.53 -12.66 -4.46
CA LEU A 72 9.00 -11.42 -5.02
C LEU A 72 7.47 -11.38 -4.86
N THR A 73 6.96 -10.25 -4.35
CA THR A 73 5.52 -9.97 -4.23
C THR A 73 5.17 -8.65 -4.92
N GLY A 74 3.89 -8.49 -5.27
CA GLY A 74 3.32 -7.27 -5.85
C GLY A 74 2.71 -6.34 -4.80
N SER A 75 2.41 -6.83 -3.60
CA SER A 75 1.96 -5.99 -2.51
C SER A 75 2.47 -6.45 -1.15
N ILE A 76 2.46 -5.53 -0.20
CA ILE A 76 2.68 -5.77 1.23
C ILE A 76 1.49 -5.19 1.99
N ILE A 77 0.89 -6.02 2.83
CA ILE A 77 -0.24 -5.67 3.67
C ILE A 77 0.21 -5.68 5.12
N PHE A 78 -0.26 -4.70 5.88
CA PHE A 78 -0.02 -4.60 7.32
C PHE A 78 -1.31 -4.20 8.03
N GLU A 79 -1.73 -5.05 8.97
CA GLU A 79 -2.83 -4.79 9.88
C GLU A 79 -2.31 -4.20 11.19
N TYR A 80 -3.06 -3.28 11.78
CA TYR A 80 -2.70 -2.63 13.04
C TYR A 80 -3.92 -2.21 13.85
N ASP A 81 -3.72 -2.12 15.17
CA ASP A 81 -4.66 -1.46 16.05
C ASP A 81 -4.55 0.06 15.86
N PHE A 82 -5.60 0.73 15.41
CA PHE A 82 -5.68 2.18 15.28
C PHE A 82 -5.32 2.91 16.58
N PHE A 83 -5.64 2.31 17.73
CA PHE A 83 -5.30 2.87 19.05
C PHE A 83 -3.80 2.85 19.34
N SER A 84 -3.02 1.99 18.67
CA SER A 84 -1.55 1.97 18.81
C SER A 84 -0.84 3.14 18.11
N VAL A 85 -1.55 3.87 17.24
CA VAL A 85 -1.00 4.96 16.42
C VAL A 85 -1.77 6.27 16.60
N VAL A 86 -2.50 6.43 17.71
CA VAL A 86 -3.31 7.64 17.99
C VAL A 86 -2.46 8.91 18.05
N ASP A 87 -1.23 8.79 18.53
CA ASP A 87 -0.26 9.89 18.69
C ASP A 87 0.36 10.36 17.36
N HIS A 88 0.08 9.68 16.24
CA HIS A 88 0.53 10.13 14.93
C HIS A 88 -0.13 11.49 14.60
N PRO A 89 0.62 12.53 14.21
CA PRO A 89 0.06 13.88 14.07
C PRO A 89 -0.83 14.06 12.82
N GLU A 90 -0.64 13.25 11.79
CA GLU A 90 -1.38 13.38 10.52
C GLU A 90 -2.58 12.43 10.38
N ARG A 91 -3.55 12.85 9.55
CA ARG A 91 -4.66 12.04 9.06
C ARG A 91 -4.83 12.28 7.54
N PRO A 92 -5.01 11.23 6.70
CA PRO A 92 -4.92 9.81 7.04
C PRO A 92 -3.52 9.44 7.55
N ILE A 93 -3.46 8.42 8.41
CA ILE A 93 -2.20 7.95 9.01
C ILE A 93 -1.29 7.47 7.88
N ARG A 94 0.02 7.78 7.95
CA ARG A 94 1.00 7.40 6.93
C ARG A 94 2.06 6.52 7.57
N LEU A 95 1.84 5.22 7.56
CA LEU A 95 2.78 4.25 8.15
C LEU A 95 3.88 3.87 7.17
N PHE A 96 3.60 3.91 5.86
CA PHE A 96 4.62 3.76 4.84
C PHE A 96 5.36 5.08 4.56
N SER A 97 6.68 5.01 4.58
CA SER A 97 7.60 5.99 4.04
C SER A 97 8.43 5.37 2.92
N PHE A 98 8.86 6.16 1.96
CA PHE A 98 9.67 5.70 0.83
C PHE A 98 10.88 6.61 0.63
N ASP A 99 12.05 6.01 0.54
CA ASP A 99 13.31 6.65 0.16
C ASP A 99 13.55 6.40 -1.34
N PRO A 100 13.35 7.41 -2.20
CA PRO A 100 13.50 7.24 -3.65
C PRO A 100 14.95 7.05 -4.09
N GLU A 101 15.93 7.51 -3.32
CA GLU A 101 17.36 7.35 -3.66
C GLU A 101 17.79 5.90 -3.43
N LYS A 102 17.36 5.32 -2.30
CA LYS A 102 17.67 3.92 -1.96
C LYS A 102 16.70 2.92 -2.58
N LYS A 103 15.54 3.38 -3.06
CA LYS A 103 14.42 2.55 -3.53
C LYS A 103 13.93 1.60 -2.44
N GLU A 104 13.86 2.11 -1.21
CA GLU A 104 13.44 1.38 -0.02
C GLU A 104 12.16 2.00 0.55
N PHE A 105 11.21 1.18 0.97
CA PHE A 105 10.12 1.63 1.83
C PHE A 105 10.35 1.16 3.25
N ARG A 106 9.83 1.92 4.22
CA ARG A 106 9.84 1.59 5.64
C ARG A 106 8.45 1.74 6.19
N PHE A 107 8.09 0.82 7.07
CA PHE A 107 6.85 0.85 7.82
C PHE A 107 7.11 0.30 9.22
N PRO A 108 6.38 0.77 10.25
CA PRO A 108 6.50 0.23 11.58
C PRO A 108 6.00 -1.22 11.60
N VAL A 109 6.78 -2.10 12.23
CA VAL A 109 6.35 -3.45 12.58
C VAL A 109 6.07 -3.44 14.08
N VAL A 110 4.80 -3.58 14.47
CA VAL A 110 4.45 -3.82 15.87
C VAL A 110 4.61 -5.32 16.11
N LEU A 111 5.73 -5.71 16.72
CA LEU A 111 5.94 -7.08 17.18
C LEU A 111 5.22 -7.24 18.53
N GLU A 112 4.37 -8.26 18.66
CA GLU A 112 3.74 -8.58 19.95
C GLU A 112 4.76 -9.01 21.02
N ASP A 113 5.99 -9.36 20.62
CA ASP A 113 7.05 -9.82 21.52
C ASP A 113 8.30 -8.91 21.45
N PRO A 114 8.65 -8.18 22.53
CA PRO A 114 9.81 -7.29 22.59
C PRO A 114 11.17 -8.03 22.70
N LYS A 115 11.20 -9.36 22.56
CA LYS A 115 12.41 -10.19 22.66
C LYS A 115 13.11 -10.43 21.32
N PHE A 116 13.33 -9.37 20.53
CA PHE A 116 14.38 -9.32 19.51
C PHE A 116 15.04 -7.94 19.50
#